data_AF-A0A4Y2VLA6-F1
#
_entry.id   AF-A0A4Y2VLA6-F1
#
_cell.length_a   1.000
_cell.length_b   1.000
_cell.length_c   1.000
_cell.angle_alpha   90.00
_cell.angle_beta   90.00
_cell.angle_gamma   90.00
#
_symmetry.space_group_name_H-M   'P 1'
#
loop_
_entity.id
_entity.type
_entity.pdbx_description
1 polymer ?
#
loop_
_entity_poly.entity_id
_entity_poly.type
_entity_poly.pdbx_seq_one_letter_code
_entity_poly.pdbx_strand_id
1 'polypeptide(L)'
;MGSVFLGRATAQDLLDSFLKALSNIPLSKIFLVSMDGLNVNLSFLNKFEEHISNEYPDSKHLIKMGTCGLHVIHGAMKTDQKSVDWDIFAILRNLYYLFKDSSARRADFTRITSCSIFPKKNCAVRWLENSDCIARAIKIVDPVTKYLSQLKHTDCKLKASLQMSMKDPFIKCKLAFIMSLSLQCEIFLTNFQSEKVCVPNLYAELPRLLGGIIKKFVKPEKVLEGSALLKLDLNSKDNLLEAKNLNVGFGAKKYFKKLKIADKTKFFFFWTVTKFCRIWLKKLLLRVHSNINLVRGLSSLHPSVMLNNSSIGLTRFNIVLEVLHNANRITEIVAERAKDQYVSFCSVVKERH
;
A
#
# COMPACT_ATOMS: atom_id res chain seq x y z
N MET A 1 3.79 -16.65 20.71
CA MET A 1 2.40 -16.20 20.49
C MET A 1 1.73 -17.19 19.54
N GLY A 2 0.50 -17.61 19.84
CA GLY A 2 -0.25 -18.60 19.07
C GLY A 2 -1.15 -17.98 17.98
N SER A 3 -1.89 -18.84 17.27
CA SER A 3 -2.99 -18.45 16.38
C SER A 3 -4.30 -18.95 16.97
N VAL A 4 -5.37 -18.14 16.89
CA VAL A 4 -6.68 -18.47 17.48
C VAL A 4 -7.76 -18.30 16.42
N PHE A 5 -8.62 -19.29 16.27
CA PHE A 5 -9.85 -19.18 15.50
C PHE A 5 -10.97 -18.66 16.39
N LEU A 6 -11.49 -17.48 16.08
CA LEU A 6 -12.47 -16.79 16.91
C LEU A 6 -13.92 -17.19 16.61
N GLY A 7 -14.18 -17.76 15.43
CA GLY A 7 -15.53 -18.07 14.92
C GLY A 7 -16.32 -16.81 14.55
N ARG A 8 -16.51 -15.90 15.51
CA ARG A 8 -16.98 -14.52 15.34
C ARG A 8 -15.85 -13.54 15.63
N ALA A 9 -15.89 -12.38 15.00
CA ALA A 9 -14.81 -11.39 15.10
C ALA A 9 -15.39 -9.99 15.26
N THR A 10 -16.29 -9.80 16.22
CA THR A 10 -16.68 -8.46 16.67
C THR A 10 -15.55 -7.82 17.48
N ALA A 11 -15.63 -6.51 17.73
CA ALA A 11 -14.63 -5.83 18.54
C ALA A 11 -14.54 -6.38 19.98
N GLN A 12 -15.67 -6.89 20.53
CA GLN A 12 -15.69 -7.52 21.85
C GLN A 12 -15.04 -8.90 21.81
N ASP A 13 -15.37 -9.73 20.81
CA ASP A 13 -14.75 -11.06 20.65
C ASP A 13 -13.22 -10.96 20.53
N LEU A 14 -12.73 -9.93 19.83
CA LEU A 14 -11.31 -9.62 19.72
C LEU A 14 -10.71 -9.24 21.06
N LEU A 15 -11.37 -8.38 21.85
CA LEU A 15 -10.91 -7.98 23.17
C LEU A 15 -10.77 -9.17 24.10
N ASP A 16 -11.83 -9.97 24.24
CA ASP A 16 -11.86 -11.10 25.17
C ASP A 16 -10.77 -12.13 24.82
N SER A 17 -10.58 -12.40 23.54
CA SER A 17 -9.56 -13.32 23.05
C SER A 17 -8.14 -12.77 23.19
N PHE A 18 -7.97 -11.47 23.00
CA PHE A 18 -6.69 -10.79 23.19
C PHE A 18 -6.27 -10.80 24.66
N LEU A 19 -7.17 -10.46 25.58
CA LEU A 19 -6.94 -10.53 27.03
C LEU A 19 -6.60 -11.96 27.47
N LYS A 20 -7.34 -12.96 26.99
CA LYS A 20 -7.04 -14.37 27.26
C LYS A 20 -5.65 -14.76 26.77
N ALA A 21 -5.27 -14.34 25.57
CA ALA A 21 -3.95 -14.62 25.00
C ALA A 21 -2.81 -13.92 25.74
N LEU A 22 -3.10 -12.80 26.41
CA LEU A 22 -2.15 -12.01 27.19
C LEU A 22 -2.27 -12.25 28.70
N SER A 23 -2.97 -13.29 29.15
CA SER A 23 -3.18 -13.60 30.57
C SER A 23 -1.89 -13.65 31.42
N ASN A 24 -0.76 -14.00 30.82
CA ASN A 24 0.55 -14.06 31.49
C ASN A 24 1.39 -12.79 31.31
N ILE A 25 0.87 -11.75 30.66
CA ILE A 25 1.58 -10.51 30.36
C ILE A 25 0.88 -9.37 31.11
N PRO A 26 1.59 -8.61 31.96
CA PRO A 26 1.00 -7.46 32.64
C PRO A 26 0.48 -6.44 31.62
N LEU A 27 -0.84 -6.20 31.60
CA LEU A 27 -1.47 -5.32 30.62
C LEU A 27 -0.92 -3.89 30.67
N SER A 28 -0.60 -3.40 31.87
CA SER A 28 0.05 -2.11 32.11
C SER A 28 1.44 -1.96 31.45
N LYS A 29 2.10 -3.07 31.10
CA LYS A 29 3.40 -3.07 30.41
C LYS A 29 3.27 -3.12 28.89
N ILE A 30 2.07 -3.34 28.34
CA ILE A 30 1.86 -3.33 26.89
C ILE A 30 2.12 -1.92 26.38
N PHE A 31 3.01 -1.79 25.41
CA PHE A 31 3.49 -0.50 24.91
C PHE A 31 2.68 0.03 23.72
N LEU A 32 2.37 -0.86 22.77
CA LEU A 32 1.74 -0.55 21.49
C LEU A 32 1.01 -1.81 21.01
N VAL A 33 -0.12 -1.60 20.34
CA VAL A 33 -0.79 -2.63 19.54
C VAL A 33 -0.72 -2.21 18.06
N SER A 34 -0.11 -3.04 17.23
CA SER A 34 -0.03 -2.81 15.77
C SER A 34 -1.06 -3.66 15.06
N MET A 35 -1.88 -3.04 14.20
CA MET A 35 -2.99 -3.69 13.52
C MET A 35 -3.33 -2.98 12.21
N ASP A 36 -4.12 -3.62 11.36
CA ASP A 36 -4.67 -2.97 10.17
C ASP A 36 -5.76 -1.93 10.54
N GLY A 37 -6.23 -1.19 9.53
CA GLY A 37 -7.21 -0.11 9.73
C GLY A 37 -8.66 -0.52 9.52
N LEU A 38 -9.03 -1.79 9.75
CA LEU A 38 -10.45 -2.18 9.72
C LEU A 38 -11.20 -1.57 10.91
N ASN A 39 -12.46 -1.15 10.69
CA ASN A 39 -13.29 -0.51 11.73
C ASN A 39 -13.42 -1.38 13.00
N VAL A 40 -13.49 -2.70 12.83
CA VAL A 40 -13.58 -3.62 13.97
C VAL A 40 -12.32 -3.61 14.82
N ASN A 41 -11.14 -3.50 14.19
CA ASN A 41 -9.86 -3.42 14.88
C ASN A 41 -9.73 -2.07 15.60
N LEU A 42 -10.12 -0.96 14.95
CA LEU A 42 -10.16 0.36 15.58
C LEU A 42 -11.09 0.38 16.81
N SER A 43 -12.27 -0.23 16.70
CA SER A 43 -13.20 -0.36 17.82
C SER A 43 -12.65 -1.25 18.94
N PHE A 44 -11.96 -2.34 18.60
CA PHE A 44 -11.25 -3.18 19.56
C PHE A 44 -10.19 -2.38 20.32
N LEU A 45 -9.35 -1.59 19.63
CA LEU A 45 -8.29 -0.81 20.27
C LEU A 45 -8.87 0.21 21.25
N ASN A 46 -9.95 0.90 20.88
CA ASN A 46 -10.63 1.84 21.79
C ASN A 46 -11.16 1.13 23.05
N LYS A 47 -11.82 -0.03 22.88
CA LYS A 47 -12.30 -0.84 24.01
C LYS A 47 -11.16 -1.35 24.90
N PHE A 48 -10.03 -1.71 24.29
CA PHE A 48 -8.85 -2.16 25.02
C PHE A 48 -8.20 -1.03 25.82
N GLU A 49 -8.14 0.18 25.26
CA GLU A 49 -7.68 1.38 25.98
C GLU A 49 -8.59 1.73 27.16
N GLU A 50 -9.90 1.64 26.97
CA GLU A 50 -10.89 1.83 28.04
C GLU A 50 -10.72 0.78 29.15
N HIS A 51 -10.57 -0.49 28.78
CA HIS A 51 -10.32 -1.58 29.73
C HIS A 51 -9.04 -1.37 30.54
N ILE A 52 -7.92 -1.01 29.90
CA ILE A 52 -6.67 -0.71 30.61
C ILE A 52 -6.85 0.49 31.55
N SER A 53 -7.51 1.55 31.09
CA SER A 53 -7.68 2.77 31.89
C SER A 53 -8.59 2.54 33.11
N ASN A 54 -9.60 1.69 32.98
CA ASN A 54 -10.51 1.36 34.07
C ASN A 54 -9.86 0.41 35.10
N GLU A 55 -9.13 -0.62 34.66
CA GLU A 55 -8.48 -1.56 35.58
C GLU A 55 -7.20 -1.00 36.21
N TYR A 56 -6.50 -0.11 35.49
CA TYR A 56 -5.24 0.47 35.93
C TYR A 56 -5.23 1.99 35.68
N PRO A 57 -5.91 2.80 36.52
CA PRO A 57 -6.06 4.25 36.31
C PRO A 57 -4.72 5.00 36.24
N ASP A 58 -3.72 4.56 37.02
CA ASP A 58 -2.38 5.14 37.05
C ASP A 58 -1.42 4.51 36.02
N SER A 59 -1.93 3.68 35.10
CA SER A 59 -1.09 2.97 34.15
C SER A 59 -0.60 3.82 32.98
N LYS A 60 0.45 3.30 32.34
CA LYS A 60 1.07 3.88 31.16
C LYS A 60 0.13 3.73 29.97
N HIS A 61 -0.20 4.82 29.30
CA HIS A 61 -1.08 4.80 28.12
C HIS A 61 -0.41 4.17 26.91
N LEU A 62 -1.20 3.52 26.04
CA LEU A 62 -0.68 2.95 24.79
C LEU A 62 -0.12 4.04 23.88
N ILE A 63 1.01 3.77 23.24
CA ILE A 63 1.56 4.66 22.22
C ILE A 63 0.78 4.45 20.92
N LYS A 64 0.22 5.54 20.39
CA LYS A 64 -0.53 5.51 19.12
C LYS A 64 0.41 5.75 17.94
N MET A 65 0.84 4.67 17.30
CA MET A 65 1.54 4.73 16.00
C MET A 65 0.55 4.70 14.80
N GLY A 66 -0.72 4.44 15.10
CA GLY A 66 -1.82 4.30 14.16
C GLY A 66 -1.80 2.99 13.38
N THR A 67 -2.61 2.92 12.31
CA THR A 67 -2.85 1.67 11.57
C THR A 67 -1.72 1.33 10.60
N CYS A 68 -1.62 0.06 10.22
CA CYS A 68 -0.62 -0.45 9.30
C CYS A 68 -0.62 0.29 7.95
N GLY A 69 0.46 1.03 7.68
CA GLY A 69 0.63 1.79 6.43
C GLY A 69 0.66 0.93 5.16
N LEU A 70 1.02 -0.34 5.25
CA LEU A 70 1.03 -1.25 4.09
C LEU A 70 -0.38 -1.58 3.61
N HIS A 71 -1.29 -1.87 4.55
CA HIS A 71 -2.70 -2.12 4.26
C HIS A 71 -3.36 -0.90 3.65
N VAL A 72 -2.95 0.30 4.04
CA VAL A 72 -3.39 1.55 3.43
C VAL A 72 -3.07 1.59 1.93
N ILE A 73 -1.83 1.28 1.54
CA ILE A 73 -1.39 1.35 0.14
C ILE A 73 -2.11 0.28 -0.70
N HIS A 74 -2.22 -0.95 -0.20
CA HIS A 74 -2.98 -2.03 -0.86
C HIS A 74 -4.47 -1.70 -0.98
N GLY A 75 -5.09 -1.18 0.10
CA GLY A 75 -6.51 -0.83 0.13
C GLY A 75 -6.84 0.35 -0.79
N ALA A 76 -5.95 1.34 -0.89
CA ALA A 76 -6.11 2.45 -1.82
C ALA A 76 -6.16 1.92 -3.26
N MET A 77 -5.14 1.14 -3.65
CA MET A 77 -5.05 0.47 -4.96
C MET A 77 -6.34 -0.30 -5.30
N LYS A 78 -6.94 -0.96 -4.30
CA LYS A 78 -8.21 -1.68 -4.46
C LYS A 78 -9.37 -0.82 -4.86
N THR A 79 -9.58 0.23 -4.07
CA THR A 79 -10.72 1.11 -4.26
C THR A 79 -10.60 1.93 -5.54
N ASP A 80 -9.38 2.19 -6.02
CA ASP A 80 -9.17 3.06 -7.18
C ASP A 80 -9.39 2.37 -8.50
N GLN A 81 -9.09 1.08 -8.63
CA GLN A 81 -9.41 0.34 -9.86
C GLN A 81 -10.91 0.31 -10.15
N LYS A 82 -11.73 0.29 -9.08
CA LYS A 82 -13.18 0.39 -9.20
C LYS A 82 -13.64 1.78 -9.65
N SER A 83 -12.87 2.83 -9.36
CA SER A 83 -13.24 4.21 -9.74
C SER A 83 -13.03 4.54 -11.23
N VAL A 84 -12.33 3.65 -11.95
CA VAL A 84 -12.04 3.77 -13.38
C VAL A 84 -12.55 2.57 -14.18
N ASP A 85 -13.33 1.68 -13.57
CA ASP A 85 -13.96 0.50 -14.19
C ASP A 85 -12.96 -0.43 -14.90
N TRP A 86 -11.75 -0.58 -14.36
CA TRP A 86 -10.76 -1.50 -14.94
C TRP A 86 -10.85 -2.91 -14.36
N ASP A 87 -11.26 -3.03 -13.10
CA ASP A 87 -11.41 -4.27 -12.31
C ASP A 87 -10.35 -5.37 -12.61
N ILE A 88 -9.08 -4.98 -12.63
CA ILE A 88 -7.97 -5.86 -13.01
C ILE A 88 -7.91 -7.09 -12.09
N PHE A 89 -8.19 -6.94 -10.80
CA PHE A 89 -8.19 -8.07 -9.89
C PHE A 89 -9.31 -9.08 -10.14
N ALA A 90 -10.50 -8.64 -10.55
CA ALA A 90 -11.53 -9.58 -10.99
C ALA A 90 -11.10 -10.31 -12.26
N ILE A 91 -10.44 -9.63 -13.21
CA ILE A 91 -9.89 -10.25 -14.41
C ILE A 91 -8.85 -11.33 -14.06
N LEU A 92 -7.88 -11.01 -13.20
CA LEU A 92 -6.87 -11.98 -12.75
C LEU A 92 -7.50 -13.18 -12.06
N ARG A 93 -8.46 -12.94 -11.17
CA ARG A 93 -9.21 -13.99 -10.47
C ARG A 93 -9.97 -14.87 -11.44
N ASN A 94 -10.72 -14.28 -12.37
CA ASN A 94 -11.53 -15.00 -13.33
C ASN A 94 -10.65 -15.81 -14.30
N LEU A 95 -9.51 -15.26 -14.73
CA LEU A 95 -8.50 -16.01 -15.50
C LEU A 95 -8.05 -17.26 -14.73
N TYR A 96 -7.71 -17.13 -13.45
CA TYR A 96 -7.32 -18.28 -12.64
C TYR A 96 -8.44 -19.34 -12.56
N TYR A 97 -9.67 -18.95 -12.20
CA TYR A 97 -10.80 -19.87 -12.08
C TYR A 97 -11.32 -20.43 -13.42
N LEU A 98 -10.95 -19.82 -14.55
CA LEU A 98 -11.19 -20.41 -15.88
C LEU A 98 -10.44 -21.73 -16.06
N PHE A 99 -9.31 -21.92 -15.40
CA PHE A 99 -8.47 -23.12 -15.55
C PHE A 99 -8.21 -23.88 -14.24
N LYS A 100 -8.67 -23.33 -13.11
CA LYS A 100 -8.61 -24.00 -11.82
C LYS A 100 -9.46 -25.27 -11.86
N ASP A 101 -8.89 -26.36 -11.38
CA ASP A 101 -9.56 -27.65 -11.17
C ASP A 101 -10.27 -28.20 -12.43
N SER A 102 -9.73 -27.92 -13.63
CA SER A 102 -10.34 -28.36 -14.89
C SER A 102 -9.28 -28.75 -15.91
N SER A 103 -8.94 -30.04 -15.93
CA SER A 103 -8.02 -30.64 -16.89
C SER A 103 -8.52 -30.49 -18.32
N ALA A 104 -9.82 -30.71 -18.56
CA ALA A 104 -10.45 -30.58 -19.88
C ALA A 104 -10.24 -29.16 -20.47
N ARG A 105 -10.55 -28.10 -19.71
CA ARG A 105 -10.36 -26.71 -20.18
C ARG A 105 -8.90 -26.38 -20.48
N ARG A 106 -7.96 -26.96 -19.71
CA ARG A 106 -6.52 -26.78 -19.97
C ARG A 106 -6.08 -27.50 -21.24
N ALA A 107 -6.52 -28.74 -21.44
CA ALA A 107 -6.24 -29.52 -22.64
C ALA A 107 -6.80 -28.83 -23.90
N ASP A 108 -8.06 -28.39 -23.85
CA ASP A 108 -8.68 -27.64 -24.94
C ASP A 108 -7.98 -26.32 -25.21
N PHE A 109 -7.65 -25.56 -24.17
CA PHE A 109 -6.88 -24.32 -24.33
C PHE A 109 -5.55 -24.56 -25.03
N THR A 110 -4.77 -25.55 -24.61
CA THR A 110 -3.49 -25.86 -25.24
C THR A 110 -3.68 -26.35 -26.68
N ARG A 111 -4.67 -27.20 -26.95
CA ARG A 111 -4.99 -27.67 -28.30
C ARG A 111 -5.40 -26.52 -29.24
N ILE A 112 -6.25 -25.60 -28.76
CA ILE A 112 -6.80 -24.49 -29.54
C ILE A 112 -5.75 -23.40 -29.78
N THR A 113 -4.95 -23.09 -28.76
CA THR A 113 -4.08 -21.90 -28.76
C THR A 113 -2.60 -22.21 -28.97
N SER A 114 -2.21 -23.50 -28.90
CA SER A 114 -0.83 -23.95 -28.83
C SER A 114 -0.06 -23.39 -27.62
N CYS A 115 -0.77 -22.84 -26.63
CA CYS A 115 -0.20 -22.24 -25.43
C CYS A 115 -0.33 -23.20 -24.24
N SER A 116 0.78 -23.48 -23.55
CA SER A 116 0.84 -24.25 -22.30
C SER A 116 1.05 -23.34 -21.06
N ILE A 117 0.92 -22.03 -21.24
CA ILE A 117 1.09 -21.03 -20.18
C ILE A 117 -0.27 -20.73 -19.53
N PHE A 118 -0.40 -21.04 -18.24
CA PHE A 118 -1.63 -20.83 -17.47
C PHE A 118 -1.53 -19.66 -16.48
N PRO A 119 -2.65 -19.04 -16.09
CA PRO A 119 -2.67 -17.95 -15.09
C PRO A 119 -2.20 -18.39 -13.71
N LYS A 120 -1.61 -17.46 -12.96
CA LYS A 120 -1.21 -17.63 -11.56
C LYS A 120 -2.35 -17.19 -10.62
N LYS A 121 -2.42 -17.79 -9.42
CA LYS A 121 -3.36 -17.38 -8.36
C LYS A 121 -2.92 -16.04 -7.80
N ASN A 122 -3.80 -15.04 -7.83
CA ASN A 122 -3.54 -13.74 -7.23
C ASN A 122 -3.79 -13.73 -5.71
N CYS A 123 -3.06 -12.88 -4.99
CA CYS A 123 -3.32 -12.58 -3.58
C CYS A 123 -4.45 -11.54 -3.47
N ALA A 124 -5.56 -11.93 -2.83
CA ALA A 124 -6.75 -11.10 -2.67
C ALA A 124 -6.65 -10.05 -1.54
N VAL A 125 -5.53 -9.99 -0.82
CA VAL A 125 -5.28 -9.00 0.25
C VAL A 125 -4.06 -8.13 -0.07
N ARG A 126 -2.97 -8.74 -0.56
CA ARG A 126 -1.72 -8.06 -0.92
C ARG A 126 -1.68 -7.72 -2.40
N TRP A 127 -2.38 -6.65 -2.75
CA TRP A 127 -2.74 -6.36 -4.14
C TRP A 127 -1.54 -5.95 -5.00
N LEU A 128 -0.57 -5.27 -4.40
CA LEU A 128 0.62 -4.74 -5.06
C LEU A 128 1.74 -5.79 -5.20
N GLU A 129 1.60 -6.94 -4.56
CA GLU A 129 2.52 -8.08 -4.69
C GLU A 129 2.12 -9.02 -5.86
N ASN A 130 1.12 -8.63 -6.66
CA ASN A 130 0.63 -9.43 -7.78
C ASN A 130 1.34 -9.12 -9.11
N SER A 131 2.50 -8.45 -9.10
CA SER A 131 3.28 -8.10 -10.32
C SER A 131 3.47 -9.31 -11.24
N ASP A 132 3.84 -10.43 -10.64
CA ASP A 132 4.05 -11.72 -11.28
C ASP A 132 2.78 -12.33 -11.89
N CYS A 133 1.65 -12.20 -11.20
CA CYS A 133 0.35 -12.62 -11.70
C CYS A 133 -0.10 -11.76 -12.88
N ILE A 134 0.14 -10.45 -12.82
CA ILE A 134 -0.16 -9.50 -13.89
C ILE A 134 0.73 -9.76 -15.11
N ALA A 135 2.02 -10.00 -14.90
CA ALA A 135 2.95 -10.36 -15.96
C ALA A 135 2.51 -11.64 -16.68
N ARG A 136 2.06 -12.65 -15.92
CA ARG A 136 1.47 -13.88 -16.49
C ARG A 136 0.20 -13.58 -17.28
N ALA A 137 -0.71 -12.77 -16.74
CA ALA A 137 -1.94 -12.39 -17.42
C ALA A 137 -1.68 -11.70 -18.76
N ILE A 138 -0.73 -10.76 -18.81
CA ILE A 138 -0.33 -10.07 -20.05
C ILE A 138 0.10 -11.05 -21.14
N LYS A 139 0.89 -12.08 -20.78
CA LYS A 139 1.37 -13.10 -21.73
C LYS A 139 0.25 -13.94 -22.33
N ILE A 140 -0.82 -14.17 -21.58
CA ILE A 140 -1.91 -15.06 -21.98
C ILE A 140 -3.14 -14.34 -22.54
N VAL A 141 -3.14 -13.00 -22.64
CA VAL A 141 -4.28 -12.25 -23.21
C VAL A 141 -4.67 -12.80 -24.59
N ASP A 142 -3.74 -12.86 -25.56
CA ASP A 142 -4.11 -13.28 -26.92
C ASP A 142 -4.53 -14.76 -27.00
N PRO A 143 -3.81 -15.72 -26.37
CA PRO A 143 -4.28 -17.09 -26.26
C PRO A 143 -5.68 -17.21 -25.64
N VAL A 144 -5.95 -16.49 -24.55
CA VAL A 144 -7.26 -16.53 -23.88
C VAL A 144 -8.34 -15.93 -24.77
N THR A 145 -8.08 -14.83 -25.47
CA THR A 145 -9.01 -14.25 -26.45
C THR A 145 -9.37 -15.29 -27.53
N LYS A 146 -8.36 -15.96 -28.11
CA LYS A 146 -8.55 -17.01 -29.13
C LYS A 146 -9.36 -18.19 -28.59
N TYR A 147 -9.06 -18.64 -27.37
CA TYR A 147 -9.79 -19.73 -26.72
C TYR A 147 -11.25 -19.36 -26.50
N LEU A 148 -11.51 -18.18 -25.92
CA LEU A 148 -12.86 -17.72 -25.60
C LEU A 148 -13.74 -17.47 -26.85
N SER A 149 -13.14 -17.13 -27.99
CA SER A 149 -13.88 -16.96 -29.26
C SER A 149 -14.31 -18.29 -29.88
N GLN A 150 -13.69 -19.41 -29.52
CA GLN A 150 -14.04 -20.74 -30.03
C GLN A 150 -15.02 -21.50 -29.11
N LEU A 151 -15.36 -20.94 -27.95
CA LEU A 151 -16.36 -21.52 -27.08
C LEU A 151 -17.75 -21.27 -27.67
N LYS A 152 -18.44 -22.35 -28.04
CA LYS A 152 -19.80 -22.30 -28.63
C LYS A 152 -20.84 -21.67 -27.70
N HIS A 153 -20.63 -21.75 -26.38
CA HIS A 153 -21.55 -21.18 -25.39
C HIS A 153 -20.84 -20.49 -24.22
N THR A 154 -21.44 -19.39 -23.77
CA THR A 154 -21.03 -18.60 -22.61
C THR A 154 -21.92 -18.94 -21.41
N ASP A 155 -21.87 -20.19 -20.97
CA ASP A 155 -22.81 -20.75 -19.98
C ASP A 155 -22.63 -20.21 -18.55
N CYS A 156 -21.65 -19.34 -18.32
CA CYS A 156 -21.40 -18.82 -16.99
C CYS A 156 -20.89 -17.39 -16.98
N LYS A 157 -21.27 -16.66 -15.91
CA LYS A 157 -20.90 -15.26 -15.65
C LYS A 157 -19.37 -15.03 -15.76
N LEU A 158 -18.58 -16.02 -15.39
CA LEU A 158 -17.11 -15.97 -15.49
C LEU A 158 -16.63 -15.86 -16.94
N LYS A 159 -17.12 -16.71 -17.84
CA LYS A 159 -16.75 -16.68 -19.28
C LYS A 159 -17.20 -15.36 -19.91
N ALA A 160 -18.42 -14.91 -19.61
CA ALA A 160 -18.97 -13.66 -20.14
C ALA A 160 -18.15 -12.44 -19.71
N SER A 161 -17.79 -12.37 -18.43
CA SER A 161 -16.92 -11.32 -17.89
C SER A 161 -15.56 -11.30 -18.60
N LEU A 162 -14.91 -12.46 -18.77
CA LEU A 162 -13.63 -12.53 -19.48
C LEU A 162 -13.77 -12.15 -20.96
N GLN A 163 -14.80 -12.61 -21.67
CA GLN A 163 -15.05 -12.23 -23.06
C GLN A 163 -15.17 -10.71 -23.20
N MET A 164 -15.88 -10.04 -22.28
CA MET A 164 -15.98 -8.59 -22.26
C MET A 164 -14.62 -7.92 -22.01
N SER A 165 -13.86 -8.39 -21.02
CA SER A 165 -12.54 -7.84 -20.71
C SER A 165 -11.51 -8.05 -21.82
N MET A 166 -11.56 -9.19 -22.52
CA MET A 166 -10.63 -9.50 -23.62
C MET A 166 -10.97 -8.74 -24.91
N LYS A 167 -12.19 -8.22 -25.06
CA LYS A 167 -12.58 -7.30 -26.15
C LYS A 167 -12.05 -5.87 -25.93
N ASP A 168 -11.67 -5.50 -24.71
CA ASP A 168 -11.09 -4.20 -24.44
C ASP A 168 -9.71 -4.08 -25.10
N PRO A 169 -9.53 -3.19 -26.10
CA PRO A 169 -8.26 -3.06 -26.78
C PRO A 169 -7.13 -2.55 -25.85
N PHE A 170 -7.46 -1.92 -24.72
CA PHE A 170 -6.49 -1.43 -23.77
C PHE A 170 -6.13 -2.44 -22.67
N ILE A 171 -6.66 -3.67 -22.69
CA ILE A 171 -6.45 -4.64 -21.59
C ILE A 171 -4.97 -4.83 -21.24
N LYS A 172 -4.10 -5.00 -22.25
CA LYS A 172 -2.64 -5.10 -22.03
C LYS A 172 -2.03 -3.81 -21.51
N CYS A 173 -2.53 -2.65 -21.93
CA CYS A 173 -2.09 -1.35 -21.45
C CYS A 173 -2.45 -1.17 -19.97
N LYS A 174 -3.69 -1.47 -19.60
CA LYS A 174 -4.20 -1.39 -18.22
C LYS A 174 -3.44 -2.34 -17.29
N LEU A 175 -3.28 -3.62 -17.69
CA LEU A 175 -2.48 -4.60 -16.96
C LEU A 175 -1.04 -4.11 -16.78
N ALA A 176 -0.38 -3.66 -17.85
CA ALA A 176 1.01 -3.21 -17.77
C ALA A 176 1.19 -1.93 -16.94
N PHE A 177 0.21 -1.01 -16.97
CA PHE A 177 0.22 0.17 -16.12
C PHE A 177 0.12 -0.21 -14.64
N ILE A 178 -0.83 -1.07 -14.28
CA ILE A 178 -1.02 -1.57 -12.91
C ILE A 178 0.22 -2.36 -12.43
N MET A 179 0.83 -3.14 -13.32
CA MET A 179 2.11 -3.80 -13.04
C MET A 179 3.21 -2.78 -12.73
N SER A 180 3.29 -1.68 -13.48
CA SER A 180 4.30 -0.64 -13.23
C SER A 180 4.13 0.04 -11.86
N LEU A 181 2.90 0.23 -11.39
CA LEU A 181 2.63 0.75 -10.05
C LEU A 181 2.98 -0.27 -8.97
N SER A 182 2.67 -1.54 -9.22
CA SER A 182 2.99 -2.65 -8.30
C SER A 182 4.51 -2.76 -8.09
N LEU A 183 5.29 -2.77 -9.17
CA LEU A 183 6.76 -2.79 -9.15
C LEU A 183 7.34 -1.57 -8.42
N GLN A 184 6.74 -0.39 -8.58
CA GLN A 184 7.18 0.81 -7.90
C GLN A 184 6.96 0.75 -6.38
N CYS A 185 5.92 0.04 -5.93
CA CYS A 185 5.68 -0.19 -4.52
C CYS A 185 6.52 -1.33 -3.94
N GLU A 186 7.08 -2.21 -4.76
CA GLU A 186 7.71 -3.47 -4.34
C GLU A 186 8.87 -3.26 -3.37
N ILE A 187 9.76 -2.30 -3.65
CA ILE A 187 10.90 -1.99 -2.75
C ILE A 187 10.39 -1.52 -1.39
N PHE A 188 9.40 -0.62 -1.38
CA PHE A 188 8.80 -0.12 -0.15
C PHE A 188 8.17 -1.28 0.63
N LEU A 189 7.34 -2.10 -0.02
CA LEU A 189 6.65 -3.23 0.63
C LEU A 189 7.66 -4.24 1.20
N THR A 190 8.65 -4.64 0.41
CA THR A 190 9.68 -5.60 0.81
C THR A 190 10.46 -5.12 2.04
N ASN A 191 10.85 -3.84 2.07
CA ASN A 191 11.57 -3.27 3.20
C ASN A 191 10.69 -3.25 4.46
N PHE A 192 9.46 -2.74 4.37
CA PHE A 192 8.58 -2.56 5.53
C PHE A 192 7.81 -3.83 5.95
N GLN A 193 7.92 -4.92 5.20
CA GLN A 193 7.46 -6.26 5.59
C GLN A 193 8.59 -7.15 6.13
N SER A 194 9.83 -6.66 6.17
CA SER A 194 10.96 -7.40 6.72
C SER A 194 10.98 -7.39 8.25
N GLU A 195 11.77 -8.28 8.85
CA GLU A 195 11.99 -8.33 10.30
C GLU A 195 12.94 -7.21 10.80
N LYS A 196 13.47 -6.38 9.90
CA LYS A 196 14.41 -5.30 10.26
C LYS A 196 13.68 -4.13 10.91
N VAL A 197 14.39 -3.38 11.75
CA VAL A 197 13.89 -2.12 12.31
C VAL A 197 13.82 -1.07 11.20
N CYS A 198 12.64 -0.92 10.60
CA CYS A 198 12.44 0.00 9.47
C CYS A 198 11.75 1.31 9.83
N VAL A 199 11.22 1.43 11.06
CA VAL A 199 10.41 2.60 11.46
C VAL A 199 11.12 3.95 11.29
N PRO A 200 12.41 4.11 11.65
CA PRO A 200 13.14 5.37 11.41
C PRO A 200 13.20 5.78 9.93
N ASN A 201 13.10 4.82 9.01
CA ASN A 201 13.13 5.07 7.56
C ASN A 201 11.77 5.48 7.00
N LEU A 202 10.67 5.18 7.71
CA LEU A 202 9.31 5.36 7.18
C LEU A 202 9.01 6.81 6.77
N TYR A 203 9.48 7.78 7.55
CA TYR A 203 9.28 9.20 7.25
C TYR A 203 9.97 9.65 5.95
N ALA A 204 11.12 9.06 5.60
CA ALA A 204 11.86 9.38 4.39
C ALA A 204 11.36 8.59 3.18
N GLU A 205 11.05 7.31 3.36
CA GLU A 205 10.63 6.40 2.30
C GLU A 205 9.23 6.71 1.76
N LEU A 206 8.33 7.19 2.61
CA LEU A 206 6.95 7.47 2.23
C LEU A 206 6.83 8.63 1.22
N PRO A 207 7.44 9.82 1.44
CA PRO A 207 7.54 10.85 0.41
C PRO A 207 8.26 10.40 -0.86
N ARG A 208 9.27 9.52 -0.78
CA ARG A 208 9.96 8.98 -1.97
C ARG A 208 9.01 8.16 -2.83
N LEU A 209 8.25 7.24 -2.21
CA LEU A 209 7.22 6.45 -2.88
C LEU A 209 6.17 7.37 -3.53
N LEU A 210 5.63 8.33 -2.77
CA LEU A 210 4.62 9.27 -3.25
C LEU A 210 5.15 10.16 -4.38
N GLY A 211 6.35 10.70 -4.24
CA GLY A 211 7.01 11.53 -5.24
C GLY A 211 7.21 10.78 -6.56
N GLY A 212 7.58 9.51 -6.51
CA GLY A 212 7.66 8.67 -7.70
C GLY A 212 6.30 8.46 -8.38
N ILE A 213 5.20 8.38 -7.63
CA ILE A 213 3.84 8.24 -8.18
C ILE A 213 3.40 9.58 -8.79
N ILE A 214 3.64 10.69 -8.09
CA ILE A 214 3.32 12.07 -8.49
C ILE A 214 3.97 12.42 -9.83
N LYS A 215 5.25 12.11 -9.99
CA LYS A 215 6.03 12.37 -11.22
C LYS A 215 5.45 11.68 -12.46
N LYS A 216 4.49 10.75 -12.31
CA LYS A 216 3.82 10.12 -13.46
C LYS A 216 2.79 11.02 -14.14
N PHE A 217 2.22 11.98 -13.42
CA PHE A 217 1.05 12.73 -13.89
C PHE A 217 1.00 14.19 -13.46
N VAL A 218 1.95 14.65 -12.62
CA VAL A 218 2.10 16.04 -12.19
C VAL A 218 3.32 16.64 -12.88
N LYS A 219 3.23 17.90 -13.30
CA LYS A 219 4.33 18.61 -13.96
C LYS A 219 5.52 18.77 -13.01
N PRO A 220 6.78 18.55 -13.46
CA PRO A 220 7.96 18.60 -12.61
C PRO A 220 8.08 19.89 -11.77
N GLU A 221 7.78 21.03 -12.37
CA GLU A 221 7.84 22.36 -11.75
C GLU A 221 6.76 22.61 -10.67
N LYS A 222 5.78 21.70 -10.57
CA LYS A 222 4.72 21.74 -9.54
C LYS A 222 4.89 20.65 -8.48
N VAL A 223 5.90 19.79 -8.60
CA VAL A 223 6.18 18.74 -7.61
C VAL A 223 6.77 19.38 -6.37
N LEU A 224 6.08 19.24 -5.24
CA LEU A 224 6.56 19.64 -3.93
C LEU A 224 7.40 18.52 -3.30
N GLU A 225 8.16 18.83 -2.26
CA GLU A 225 8.97 17.83 -1.54
C GLU A 225 8.52 17.65 -0.09
N GLY A 226 8.88 16.49 0.49
CA GLY A 226 8.64 16.18 1.89
C GLY A 226 7.16 16.31 2.30
N SER A 227 6.90 17.02 3.39
CA SER A 227 5.54 17.24 3.90
C SER A 227 4.70 18.19 3.04
N ALA A 228 5.32 19.02 2.18
CA ALA A 228 4.59 19.93 1.31
C ALA A 228 3.77 19.19 0.24
N LEU A 229 4.11 17.92 -0.04
CA LEU A 229 3.31 17.00 -0.86
C LEU A 229 1.83 16.94 -0.47
N LEU A 230 1.52 17.12 0.82
CA LEU A 230 0.15 17.10 1.34
C LEU A 230 -0.68 18.30 0.88
N LYS A 231 -0.04 19.40 0.47
CA LYS A 231 -0.69 20.64 0.01
C LYS A 231 -0.89 20.67 -1.50
N LEU A 232 -0.48 19.63 -2.22
CA LEU A 232 -0.56 19.59 -3.67
C LEU A 232 -2.03 19.54 -4.14
N ASP A 233 -2.47 20.58 -4.85
CA ASP A 233 -3.80 20.57 -5.47
C ASP A 233 -3.79 19.69 -6.72
N LEU A 234 -4.37 18.50 -6.59
CA LEU A 234 -4.52 17.54 -7.67
C LEU A 234 -5.75 17.82 -8.54
N ASN A 235 -6.50 18.89 -8.30
CA ASN A 235 -7.66 19.29 -9.11
C ASN A 235 -7.34 20.33 -10.17
N SER A 236 -6.37 21.20 -9.91
CA SER A 236 -5.86 22.14 -10.92
C SER A 236 -5.27 21.41 -12.12
N LYS A 237 -5.82 21.67 -13.30
CA LYS A 237 -5.28 21.15 -14.57
C LYS A 237 -3.88 21.69 -14.85
N ASP A 238 -3.55 22.88 -14.34
CA ASP A 238 -2.23 23.51 -14.53
C ASP A 238 -1.12 22.72 -13.86
N ASN A 239 -1.47 21.93 -12.83
CA ASN A 239 -0.53 21.05 -12.13
C ASN A 239 -0.30 19.72 -12.84
N LEU A 240 -1.17 19.33 -13.78
CA LEU A 240 -1.16 17.99 -14.37
C LEU A 240 -0.41 17.96 -15.71
N LEU A 241 0.24 16.84 -15.99
CA LEU A 241 0.83 16.57 -17.30
C LEU A 241 -0.27 16.40 -18.36
N GLU A 242 0.02 16.89 -19.57
CA GLU A 242 -0.77 16.58 -20.75
C GLU A 242 -0.75 15.08 -21.07
N ALA A 243 -1.80 14.58 -21.72
CA ALA A 243 -1.98 13.16 -22.02
C ALA A 243 -0.75 12.52 -22.70
N LYS A 244 -0.10 13.23 -23.63
CA LYS A 244 1.11 12.77 -24.34
C LYS A 244 2.35 12.61 -23.45
N ASN A 245 2.39 13.31 -22.32
CA ASN A 245 3.52 13.36 -21.39
C ASN A 245 3.33 12.46 -20.16
N LEU A 246 2.18 11.81 -20.01
CA LEU A 246 1.92 10.90 -18.88
C LEU A 246 2.88 9.70 -18.89
N ASN A 247 3.46 9.41 -17.73
CA ASN A 247 4.28 8.22 -17.55
C ASN A 247 3.40 7.01 -17.18
N VAL A 248 2.94 6.31 -18.22
CA VAL A 248 2.18 5.05 -18.09
C VAL A 248 3.07 3.81 -17.87
N GLY A 249 4.38 3.97 -17.82
CA GLY A 249 5.35 2.88 -17.76
C GLY A 249 5.67 2.25 -19.13
N PHE A 250 6.84 1.61 -19.23
CA PHE A 250 7.36 1.05 -20.49
C PHE A 250 6.44 0.01 -21.13
N GLY A 251 5.90 -0.90 -20.33
CA GLY A 251 5.01 -1.96 -20.82
C GLY A 251 3.72 -1.39 -21.44
N ALA A 252 3.04 -0.47 -20.73
CA ALA A 252 1.82 0.14 -21.25
C ALA A 252 2.11 0.97 -22.52
N LYS A 253 3.20 1.74 -22.55
CA LYS A 253 3.64 2.50 -23.73
C LYS A 253 3.90 1.58 -24.93
N LYS A 254 4.57 0.44 -24.71
CA LYS A 254 4.83 -0.57 -25.76
C LYS A 254 3.53 -1.11 -26.34
N TYR A 255 2.55 -1.48 -25.51
CA TYR A 255 1.27 -2.01 -26.00
C TYR A 255 0.43 -0.93 -26.67
N PHE A 256 0.40 0.27 -26.10
CA PHE A 256 -0.34 1.41 -26.63
C PHE A 256 0.10 1.78 -28.05
N LYS A 257 1.42 1.80 -28.32
CA LYS A 257 1.97 2.07 -29.67
C LYS A 257 1.52 1.07 -30.74
N LYS A 258 1.11 -0.14 -30.35
CA LYS A 258 0.64 -1.17 -31.29
C LYS A 258 -0.85 -1.05 -31.62
N LEU A 259 -1.59 -0.21 -30.89
CA LEU A 259 -3.03 -0.05 -31.07
C LEU A 259 -3.33 0.85 -32.26
N LYS A 260 -4.08 0.31 -33.24
CA LYS A 260 -4.65 1.06 -34.36
C LYS A 260 -6.08 1.46 -34.03
N ILE A 261 -6.26 2.57 -33.31
CA ILE A 261 -7.56 3.03 -32.80
C ILE A 261 -7.68 4.55 -33.00
N ALA A 262 -8.91 5.04 -33.14
CA ALA A 262 -9.24 6.47 -33.19
C ALA A 262 -8.68 7.26 -31.98
N ASP A 263 -8.32 8.52 -32.22
CA ASP A 263 -7.66 9.37 -31.22
C ASP A 263 -8.56 9.72 -30.03
N LYS A 264 -9.87 9.83 -30.23
CA LYS A 264 -10.84 10.02 -29.14
C LYS A 264 -10.75 8.89 -28.10
N THR A 265 -10.60 7.65 -28.55
CA THR A 265 -10.50 6.47 -27.69
C THR A 265 -9.14 6.40 -26.99
N LYS A 266 -8.06 6.83 -27.66
CA LYS A 266 -6.74 7.01 -27.05
C LYS A 266 -6.76 8.03 -25.91
N PHE A 267 -7.44 9.16 -26.11
CA PHE A 267 -7.58 10.18 -25.08
C PHE A 267 -8.29 9.64 -23.82
N PHE A 268 -9.31 8.81 -24.00
CA PHE A 268 -10.02 8.17 -22.89
C PHE A 268 -9.10 7.31 -22.01
N PHE A 269 -8.18 6.54 -22.61
CA PHE A 269 -7.20 5.77 -21.84
C PHE A 269 -6.34 6.67 -20.94
N PHE A 270 -5.75 7.73 -21.49
CA PHE A 270 -4.93 8.66 -20.70
C PHE A 270 -5.73 9.40 -19.64
N TRP A 271 -6.97 9.79 -19.94
CA TRP A 271 -7.87 10.38 -18.95
C TRP A 271 -8.15 9.43 -17.78
N THR A 272 -8.43 8.15 -18.06
CA THR A 272 -8.62 7.15 -16.98
C THR A 272 -7.34 6.91 -16.17
N VAL A 273 -6.16 6.92 -16.79
CA VAL A 273 -4.87 6.87 -16.07
C VAL A 273 -4.73 8.07 -15.11
N THR A 274 -4.95 9.29 -15.60
CA THR A 274 -4.82 10.49 -14.76
C THR A 274 -5.84 10.47 -13.62
N LYS A 275 -7.10 10.09 -13.91
CA LYS A 275 -8.14 9.92 -12.89
C LYS A 275 -7.71 8.89 -11.83
N PHE A 276 -7.20 7.74 -12.26
CA PHE A 276 -6.68 6.70 -11.36
C PHE A 276 -5.60 7.25 -10.43
N CYS A 277 -4.55 7.84 -10.98
CA CYS A 277 -3.42 8.36 -10.20
C CYS A 277 -3.86 9.44 -9.20
N ARG A 278 -4.76 10.33 -9.61
CA ARG A 278 -5.28 11.40 -8.73
C ARG A 278 -6.03 10.84 -7.53
N ILE A 279 -6.96 9.92 -7.76
CA ILE A 279 -7.77 9.35 -6.68
C ILE A 279 -6.87 8.53 -5.75
N TRP A 280 -5.95 7.74 -6.31
CA TRP A 280 -5.00 6.95 -5.54
C TRP A 280 -4.10 7.81 -4.67
N LEU A 281 -3.50 8.85 -5.25
CA LEU A 281 -2.65 9.76 -4.49
C LEU A 281 -3.42 10.49 -3.37
N LYS A 282 -4.64 10.98 -3.63
CA LYS A 282 -5.47 11.60 -2.57
C LYS A 282 -5.69 10.66 -1.39
N LYS A 283 -6.01 9.39 -1.66
CA LYS A 283 -6.22 8.39 -0.61
C LYS A 283 -4.96 8.07 0.17
N LEU A 284 -3.83 7.99 -0.52
CA LEU A 284 -2.53 7.81 0.14
C LEU A 284 -2.21 9.00 1.04
N LEU A 285 -2.31 10.23 0.53
CA LEU A 285 -2.01 11.45 1.30
C LEU A 285 -2.90 11.59 2.55
N LEU A 286 -4.21 11.34 2.43
CA LEU A 286 -5.14 11.38 3.57
C LEU A 286 -4.74 10.41 4.70
N ARG A 287 -4.29 9.21 4.36
CA ARG A 287 -3.97 8.16 5.33
C ARG A 287 -2.53 8.23 5.86
N VAL A 288 -1.63 8.87 5.10
CA VAL A 288 -0.27 9.21 5.56
C VAL A 288 -0.32 10.30 6.64
N HIS A 289 -1.26 11.23 6.52
CA HIS A 289 -1.36 12.40 7.41
C HIS A 289 -1.71 12.03 8.86
N SER A 290 -2.52 10.99 9.10
CA SER A 290 -3.06 10.69 10.44
C SER A 290 -2.01 10.26 11.48
N ASN A 291 -0.83 9.78 11.05
CA ASN A 291 0.19 9.21 11.95
C ASN A 291 1.56 9.93 11.84
N ILE A 292 1.62 11.09 11.17
CA ILE A 292 2.90 11.65 10.73
C ILE A 292 3.76 12.19 11.89
N ASN A 293 3.18 12.56 13.03
CA ASN A 293 3.94 13.19 14.12
C ASN A 293 4.94 12.23 14.78
N LEU A 294 4.50 11.08 15.27
CA LEU A 294 5.40 10.10 15.88
C LEU A 294 6.35 9.49 14.84
N VAL A 295 5.87 9.20 13.62
CA VAL A 295 6.72 8.71 12.53
C VAL A 295 7.81 9.72 12.16
N ARG A 296 7.48 11.01 12.12
CA ARG A 296 8.45 12.10 11.96
C ARG A 296 9.42 12.15 13.13
N GLY A 297 8.93 12.02 14.36
CA GLY A 297 9.77 12.01 15.56
C GLY A 297 10.80 10.88 15.52
N LEU A 298 10.36 9.65 15.23
CA LEU A 298 11.20 8.45 15.16
C LEU A 298 12.24 8.51 14.03
N SER A 299 12.05 9.38 13.02
CA SER A 299 13.09 9.61 12.01
C SER A 299 14.35 10.32 12.54
N SER A 300 14.32 10.84 13.76
CA SER A 300 15.53 11.28 14.47
C SER A 300 16.55 10.15 14.62
N LEU A 301 16.08 8.91 14.74
CA LEU A 301 16.93 7.72 14.88
C LEU A 301 17.47 7.20 13.54
N HIS A 302 17.22 7.90 12.43
CA HIS A 302 17.76 7.53 11.14
C HIS A 302 19.26 7.91 11.08
N PRO A 303 20.18 7.00 10.70
CA PRO A 303 21.62 7.28 10.71
C PRO A 303 22.02 8.56 9.98
N SER A 304 21.50 8.78 8.76
CA SER A 304 21.77 10.03 8.01
C SER A 304 21.22 11.30 8.67
N VAL A 305 20.18 11.20 9.51
CA VAL A 305 19.68 12.35 10.27
C VAL A 305 20.62 12.64 11.43
N MET A 306 21.06 11.61 12.15
CA MET A 306 22.00 11.72 13.27
C MET A 306 23.36 12.28 12.81
N LEU A 307 23.89 11.77 11.70
CA LEU A 307 25.14 12.20 11.08
C LEU A 307 25.05 13.62 10.50
N ASN A 308 24.14 13.82 9.54
CA ASN A 308 24.20 15.00 8.66
C ASN A 308 23.29 16.15 9.12
N ASN A 309 22.31 15.88 9.99
CA ASN A 309 21.25 16.84 10.33
C ASN A 309 20.90 16.78 11.82
N SER A 310 21.91 16.71 12.69
CA SER A 310 21.72 16.46 14.13
C SER A 310 20.81 17.48 14.83
N SER A 311 20.79 18.74 14.39
CA SER A 311 19.88 19.78 14.92
C SER A 311 18.42 19.46 14.63
N ILE A 312 18.09 19.13 13.38
CA ILE A 312 16.75 18.66 12.97
C ILE A 312 16.42 17.33 13.67
N GLY A 313 17.41 16.45 13.81
CA GLY A 313 17.31 15.20 14.54
C GLY A 313 16.86 15.41 15.99
N LEU A 314 17.47 16.36 16.70
CA LEU A 314 17.12 16.71 18.07
C LEU A 314 15.69 17.25 18.17
N THR A 315 15.28 18.18 17.29
CA THR A 315 13.90 18.67 17.25
C THR A 315 12.89 17.53 17.06
N ARG A 316 13.22 16.55 16.21
CA ARG A 316 12.36 15.38 15.99
C ARG A 316 12.40 14.41 17.17
N PHE A 317 13.55 14.23 17.80
CA PHE A 317 13.68 13.35 18.95
C PHE A 317 12.85 13.85 20.13
N ASN A 318 12.79 15.17 20.35
CA ASN A 318 11.91 15.77 21.36
C ASN A 318 10.44 15.38 21.16
N ILE A 319 9.96 15.26 19.91
CA ILE A 319 8.59 14.77 19.64
C ILE A 319 8.40 13.36 20.20
N VAL A 320 9.40 12.48 20.09
CA VAL A 320 9.33 11.12 20.64
C VAL A 320 9.26 11.16 22.17
N LEU A 321 10.12 11.99 22.79
CA LEU A 321 10.15 12.15 24.23
C LEU A 321 8.85 12.71 24.78
N GLU A 322 8.27 13.73 24.15
CA GLU A 322 6.96 14.29 24.50
C GLU A 322 5.86 13.23 24.39
N VAL A 323 5.82 12.45 23.30
CA VAL A 323 4.84 11.38 23.13
C VAL A 323 4.97 10.31 24.23
N LEU A 324 6.18 9.93 24.58
CA LEU A 324 6.43 8.95 25.64
C LEU A 324 6.09 9.51 27.03
N HIS A 325 6.47 10.75 27.31
CA HIS A 325 6.22 11.41 28.58
C HIS A 325 4.73 11.62 28.82
N ASN A 326 4.00 12.16 27.84
CA ASN A 326 2.55 12.37 27.90
C ASN A 326 1.76 11.05 28.06
N ALA A 327 2.36 9.93 27.66
CA ALA A 327 1.79 8.59 27.85
C ALA A 327 2.22 7.93 29.17
N ASN A 328 2.85 8.67 30.09
CA ASN A 328 3.42 8.19 31.35
C ASN A 328 4.44 7.04 31.15
N ARG A 329 5.05 6.94 29.96
CA ARG A 329 6.02 5.87 29.66
C ARG A 329 7.37 6.16 30.29
N ILE A 330 7.74 7.44 30.35
CA ILE A 330 8.99 7.96 30.89
C ILE A 330 8.72 9.17 31.78
N THR A 331 9.60 9.40 32.76
CA THR A 331 9.59 10.63 33.57
C THR A 331 10.31 11.77 32.85
N GLU A 332 10.12 12.98 33.34
CA GLU A 332 10.83 14.19 32.94
C GLU A 332 12.35 14.03 33.06
N ILE A 333 12.83 13.41 34.14
CA ILE A 333 14.26 13.12 34.35
C ILE A 333 14.80 12.20 33.26
N VAL A 334 14.05 11.15 32.90
CA VAL A 334 14.44 10.22 31.82
C VAL A 334 14.44 10.93 30.47
N ALA A 335 13.46 11.81 30.21
CA ALA A 335 13.39 12.57 28.98
C ALA A 335 14.60 13.51 28.80
N GLU A 336 14.95 14.31 29.81
CA GLU A 336 16.11 15.21 29.75
C GLU A 336 17.42 14.44 29.57
N ARG A 337 17.61 13.35 30.33
CA ARG A 337 18.81 12.49 30.16
C ARG A 337 18.90 11.88 28.77
N ALA A 338 17.80 11.40 28.21
CA ALA A 338 17.77 10.82 26.87
C ALA A 338 18.13 11.86 25.80
N LYS A 339 17.66 13.10 25.98
CA LYS A 339 17.98 14.24 25.11
C LYS A 339 19.49 14.56 25.15
N ASP A 340 20.09 14.63 26.33
CA ASP A 340 21.52 14.87 26.48
C ASP A 340 22.36 13.74 25.85
N GLN A 341 21.95 12.49 26.07
CA GLN A 341 22.58 11.32 25.45
C GLN A 341 22.49 11.36 23.93
N TYR A 342 21.35 11.77 23.37
CA TYR A 342 21.19 11.92 21.92
C TYR A 342 22.16 12.97 21.35
N VAL A 343 22.31 14.11 22.02
CA VAL A 343 23.24 15.18 21.62
C VAL A 343 24.69 14.68 21.66
N SER A 344 25.09 14.07 22.77
CA SER A 344 26.44 13.50 22.95
C SER A 344 26.74 12.42 21.91
N PHE A 345 25.79 11.53 21.63
CA PHE A 345 25.97 10.51 20.62
C PHE A 345 26.15 11.12 19.22
N CYS A 346 25.34 12.12 18.85
CA CYS A 346 25.45 12.77 17.55
C CYS A 346 26.76 13.55 17.38
N SER A 347 27.36 14.08 18.45
CA SER A 347 28.67 14.76 18.35
C SER A 347 29.79 13.74 18.09
N VAL A 348 29.84 12.63 18.84
CA VAL A 348 30.83 11.57 18.64
C VAL A 348 30.76 10.96 17.24
N VAL A 349 29.54 10.78 16.72
CA VAL A 349 29.31 10.20 15.39
C VAL A 349 29.83 11.11 14.27
N LYS A 350 29.81 12.44 14.45
CA LYS A 350 30.38 13.40 13.48
C LYS A 350 31.90 13.50 13.54
N GLU A 351 32.52 13.18 14.67
CA GLU A 351 33.99 13.22 14.79
C GLU A 351 34.66 12.01 14.13
N ARG A 352 33.91 10.91 13.93
CA ARG A 352 34.42 9.63 13.42
C ARG A 352 34.16 9.39 11.92
N HIS A 353 33.40 10.26 11.26
CA HIS A 353 33.00 10.17 9.85
C HIS A 353 33.04 11.55 9.21
#